data_AF-A0A559N412-F1
#
_entry.id   AF-A0A559N412-F1
#
_cell.length_a   1.000
_cell.length_b   1.000
_cell.length_c   1.000
_cell.angle_alpha   90.00
_cell.angle_beta   90.00
_cell.angle_gamma   90.00
#
_symmetry.space_group_name_H-M   'P 1'
#
loop_
_entity.id
_entity.type
_entity.pdbx_description
1 polymer ?
#
loop_
_entity_poly.entity_id
_entity_poly.type
_entity_poly.pdbx_seq_one_letter_code
_entity_poly.pdbx_strand_id
1 'polypeptide(L)'
;MGIFSFFGCNQNKKDSKETKIENVEISEDLDEIIIKEIEVSDFGGATPELTLRKSGNAYLIVEVPPFNGGDGNDIDGDEDFPEVMEFENLIAEYIGQNVEREDREVFIIPNATEESLKKTKYFMENYWTLRKDKYKKN
;
A
#
# COMPACT_ATOMS: atom_id res chain seq x y z
N MET A 1 42.13 -13.46 -64.96
CA MET A 1 42.40 -13.17 -63.54
C MET A 1 41.20 -12.39 -63.02
N GLY A 2 40.41 -12.76 -62.02
CA GLY A 2 40.31 -13.95 -61.17
C GLY A 2 39.08 -13.72 -60.26
N ILE A 3 38.11 -14.66 -60.30
CA ILE A 3 37.43 -15.30 -59.16
C ILE A 3 37.45 -14.59 -57.79
N PHE A 4 36.26 -14.27 -57.22
CA PHE A 4 35.60 -15.06 -56.16
C PHE A 4 34.38 -14.33 -55.57
N SER A 5 33.27 -15.06 -55.44
CA SER A 5 32.12 -14.76 -54.57
C SER A 5 32.41 -15.23 -53.12
N PHE A 6 31.51 -14.85 -52.19
CA PHE A 6 31.30 -15.27 -50.79
C PHE A 6 31.82 -14.33 -49.68
N PHE A 7 30.92 -13.67 -48.93
CA PHE A 7 30.34 -14.19 -47.68
C PHE A 7 29.36 -13.14 -47.09
N GLY A 8 28.23 -13.62 -46.56
CA GLY A 8 27.30 -12.80 -45.80
C GLY A 8 27.90 -12.39 -44.44
N CYS A 9 27.48 -11.22 -43.96
CA CYS A 9 27.66 -10.85 -42.57
C CYS A 9 26.36 -10.22 -42.04
N ASN A 10 25.73 -10.98 -41.16
CA ASN A 10 24.61 -10.62 -40.33
C ASN A 10 25.04 -9.48 -39.39
N GLN A 11 24.43 -8.29 -39.51
CA GLN A 11 24.60 -7.23 -38.52
C GLN A 11 23.25 -6.93 -37.86
N ASN A 12 23.01 -7.67 -36.78
CA ASN A 12 22.17 -7.23 -35.67
C ASN A 12 22.70 -5.87 -35.19
N LYS A 13 22.00 -4.77 -35.52
CA LYS A 13 22.12 -3.51 -34.80
C LYS A 13 20.90 -3.33 -33.91
N LYS A 14 21.14 -3.55 -32.63
CA LYS A 14 20.35 -3.01 -31.52
C LYS A 14 20.40 -1.49 -31.64
N ASP A 15 19.31 -0.87 -32.06
CA ASP A 15 19.05 0.52 -31.75
C ASP A 15 17.94 0.59 -30.71
N SER A 16 18.39 1.04 -29.55
CA SER A 16 17.68 1.30 -28.33
C SER A 16 16.72 2.49 -28.44
N LYS A 17 15.66 2.40 -27.65
CA LYS A 17 14.88 3.51 -27.05
C LYS A 17 14.04 4.34 -28.02
N GLU A 18 12.75 4.08 -27.97
CA GLU A 18 11.80 4.99 -27.36
C GLU A 18 10.56 4.17 -26.97
N THR A 19 10.64 3.49 -25.83
CA THR A 19 9.44 3.02 -25.16
C THR A 19 8.77 4.30 -24.67
N LYS A 20 7.82 4.80 -25.45
CA LYS A 20 6.86 5.78 -25.00
C LYS A 20 6.18 5.13 -23.80
N ILE A 21 6.62 5.50 -22.60
CA ILE A 21 5.90 5.18 -21.38
C ILE A 21 4.64 6.02 -21.54
N GLU A 22 3.59 5.38 -22.06
CA GLU A 22 2.25 5.86 -21.83
C GLU A 22 2.17 6.03 -20.33
N ASN A 23 2.04 7.28 -19.88
CA ASN A 23 1.42 7.57 -18.61
C ASN A 23 0.02 6.97 -18.76
N VAL A 24 -0.10 5.70 -18.43
CA VAL A 24 -1.37 5.04 -18.22
C VAL A 24 -1.90 5.78 -17.01
N GLU A 25 -2.76 6.76 -17.27
CA GLU A 25 -3.76 7.18 -16.30
C GLU A 25 -4.41 5.87 -15.86
N ILE A 26 -3.98 5.37 -14.70
CA ILE A 26 -4.64 4.26 -14.04
C ILE A 26 -6.03 4.84 -13.77
N SER A 27 -6.98 4.48 -14.63
CA SER A 27 -8.30 5.07 -14.56
C SER A 27 -8.91 4.70 -13.22
N GLU A 28 -9.63 5.65 -12.61
CA GLU A 28 -10.37 5.45 -11.36
C GLU A 28 -11.22 4.15 -11.42
N ASP A 29 -11.67 3.77 -12.62
CA ASP A 29 -12.37 2.51 -12.90
C ASP A 29 -11.62 1.24 -12.46
N LEU A 30 -10.28 1.24 -12.48
CA LEU A 30 -9.47 0.09 -12.05
C LEU A 30 -9.35 0.02 -10.52
N ASP A 31 -9.43 1.17 -9.86
CA ASP A 31 -9.51 1.25 -8.40
C ASP A 31 -10.87 0.81 -7.90
N GLU A 32 -11.93 0.65 -8.70
CA GLU A 32 -13.19 0.06 -8.21
C GLU A 32 -13.17 -1.48 -8.21
N ILE A 33 -12.24 -2.10 -8.94
CA ILE A 33 -12.24 -3.55 -9.17
C ILE A 33 -11.34 -4.24 -8.14
N ILE A 34 -11.96 -4.96 -7.20
CA ILE A 34 -11.26 -5.79 -6.21
C ILE A 34 -10.76 -7.08 -6.89
N ILE A 35 -9.45 -7.34 -6.78
CA ILE A 35 -8.83 -8.59 -7.23
C ILE A 35 -8.79 -9.60 -6.09
N LYS A 36 -8.50 -9.12 -4.88
CA LYS A 36 -8.27 -9.99 -3.73
C LYS A 36 -8.69 -9.29 -2.45
N GLU A 37 -9.43 -10.01 -1.63
CA GLU A 37 -9.75 -9.62 -0.27
C GLU A 37 -8.90 -10.44 0.70
N ILE A 38 -8.41 -9.79 1.74
CA ILE A 38 -7.57 -10.37 2.77
C ILE A 38 -8.28 -10.16 4.10
N GLU A 39 -8.71 -11.26 4.69
CA GLU A 39 -9.29 -11.23 6.03
C GLU A 39 -8.25 -10.76 7.05
N VAL A 40 -8.62 -9.72 7.79
CA VAL A 40 -7.87 -9.18 8.92
C VAL A 40 -8.69 -9.45 10.18
N SER A 41 -8.01 -9.83 11.27
CA SER A 41 -8.68 -10.10 12.54
C SER A 41 -9.25 -8.82 13.16
N ASP A 42 -10.15 -8.99 14.14
CA ASP A 42 -10.75 -7.91 14.93
C ASP A 42 -9.69 -6.91 15.41
N PHE A 43 -9.99 -5.64 15.19
CA PHE A 43 -9.19 -4.49 15.58
C PHE A 43 -9.95 -3.66 16.62
N GLY A 44 -10.02 -4.17 17.85
CA GLY A 44 -10.61 -3.49 19.00
C GLY A 44 -12.08 -3.12 18.80
N GLY A 45 -12.87 -4.02 18.21
CA GLY A 45 -14.30 -3.85 17.94
C GLY A 45 -14.60 -3.40 16.51
N ALA A 46 -13.59 -3.01 15.73
CA ALA A 46 -13.70 -2.83 14.29
C ALA A 46 -13.28 -4.10 13.54
N THR A 47 -13.86 -4.33 12.37
CA THR A 47 -13.45 -5.40 11.45
C THR A 47 -12.75 -4.76 10.25
N PRO A 48 -11.41 -4.73 10.19
CA PRO A 48 -10.72 -4.11 9.08
C PRO A 48 -10.88 -4.90 7.79
N GLU A 49 -11.01 -4.19 6.69
CA GLU A 49 -11.03 -4.78 5.35
C GLU A 49 -9.73 -4.43 4.62
N LEU A 50 -9.00 -5.45 4.15
CA LEU A 50 -7.81 -5.25 3.33
C LEU A 50 -8.05 -5.81 1.93
N THR A 51 -8.16 -4.93 0.94
CA THR A 51 -8.45 -5.31 -0.45
C THR A 51 -7.31 -4.89 -1.38
N LEU A 52 -6.88 -5.77 -2.27
CA LEU A 52 -6.01 -5.44 -3.40
C LEU A 52 -6.87 -5.19 -4.62
N ARG A 53 -6.68 -4.04 -5.25
CA ARG A 53 -7.46 -3.58 -6.39
C ARG A 53 -6.67 -3.71 -7.70
N LYS A 54 -7.36 -3.62 -8.83
CA LYS A 54 -6.77 -3.87 -10.15
C LYS A 54 -5.81 -2.80 -10.62
N SER A 55 -5.93 -1.60 -10.08
CA SER A 55 -4.92 -0.54 -10.13
C SER A 55 -3.54 -0.97 -9.60
N GLY A 56 -3.49 -2.01 -8.76
CA GLY A 56 -2.29 -2.39 -8.00
C GLY A 56 -2.22 -1.73 -6.63
N ASN A 57 -3.19 -0.91 -6.27
CA ASN A 57 -3.30 -0.30 -4.95
C ASN A 57 -3.98 -1.27 -3.99
N ALA A 58 -3.56 -1.27 -2.73
CA ALA A 58 -4.31 -1.94 -1.67
C ALA A 58 -5.01 -0.93 -0.78
N TYR A 59 -6.25 -1.20 -0.43
CA TYR A 59 -7.08 -0.38 0.44
C TYR A 59 -7.25 -1.12 1.76
N LEU A 60 -6.88 -0.44 2.83
CA LEU A 60 -7.14 -0.84 4.20
C LEU A 60 -8.24 0.07 4.73
N ILE A 61 -9.42 -0.49 4.98
CA ILE A 61 -10.59 0.21 5.51
C ILE A 61 -10.78 -0.21 6.96
N VAL A 62 -10.96 0.76 7.85
CA VAL A 62 -11.18 0.54 9.29
C VAL A 62 -12.34 1.43 9.74
N GLU A 63 -13.57 0.91 9.75
CA GLU A 63 -14.81 1.71 9.91
C GLU A 63 -14.95 2.49 11.23
N VAL A 64 -14.25 2.11 12.29
CA VAL A 64 -14.16 2.91 13.53
C VAL A 64 -12.85 2.52 14.18
N PRO A 65 -11.72 3.12 13.82
CA PRO A 65 -10.48 2.73 14.46
C PRO A 65 -10.58 3.13 15.94
N PRO A 66 -10.48 2.18 16.89
CA PRO A 66 -10.52 2.45 18.32
C PRO A 66 -9.19 3.08 18.72
N PHE A 67 -8.85 4.24 18.18
CA PHE A 67 -7.67 4.96 18.62
C PHE A 67 -7.93 5.37 20.06
N ASN A 68 -7.45 4.59 21.02
CA ASN A 68 -7.54 4.95 22.42
C ASN A 68 -6.47 5.98 22.72
N GLY A 69 -6.87 7.06 23.38
CA GLY A 69 -5.94 8.01 23.98
C GLY A 69 -5.09 7.32 25.04
N GLY A 70 -3.93 7.90 25.37
CA GLY A 70 -3.08 7.40 26.46
C GLY A 70 -3.75 7.43 27.85
N ASP A 71 -4.98 7.93 27.94
CA ASP A 71 -5.87 7.96 29.10
C ASP A 71 -6.99 6.91 29.07
N GLY A 72 -7.08 6.09 28.02
CA GLY A 72 -8.08 5.02 27.88
C GLY A 72 -9.48 5.50 27.53
N ASN A 73 -9.63 6.74 27.05
CA ASN A 73 -10.88 7.23 26.48
C ASN A 73 -10.94 6.97 24.98
N ASP A 74 -12.15 6.68 24.49
CA ASP A 74 -12.47 6.58 23.08
C ASP A 74 -12.26 7.96 22.42
N ILE A 75 -11.48 8.00 21.35
CA ILE A 75 -11.21 9.23 20.61
C ILE A 75 -12.28 9.39 19.52
N ASP A 76 -13.26 10.25 19.80
CA ASP A 76 -14.29 10.68 18.84
C ASP A 76 -13.72 11.68 17.82
N GLY A 77 -13.05 11.14 16.80
CA GLY A 77 -13.33 11.38 15.38
C GLY A 77 -13.42 12.75 14.69
N ASP A 78 -13.57 13.91 15.33
CA ASP A 78 -13.51 15.23 14.67
C ASP A 78 -12.23 16.13 14.82
N GLU A 79 -11.75 16.55 13.63
CA GLU A 79 -10.76 17.55 13.18
C GLU A 79 -9.31 17.64 13.75
N ASP A 80 -8.98 17.07 14.92
CA ASP A 80 -7.69 17.32 15.61
C ASP A 80 -6.86 16.02 15.92
N PHE A 81 -6.83 15.00 15.05
CA PHE A 81 -6.25 13.66 15.37
C PHE A 81 -4.78 13.44 15.00
N PRO A 82 -3.82 13.67 15.92
CA PRO A 82 -2.46 13.15 15.75
C PRO A 82 -2.40 11.63 15.64
N GLU A 83 -3.40 10.90 16.13
CA GLU A 83 -3.42 9.43 16.18
C GLU A 83 -3.66 8.78 14.82
N VAL A 84 -4.49 9.38 13.95
CA VAL A 84 -4.69 8.88 12.57
C VAL A 84 -3.39 9.05 11.77
N MET A 85 -2.75 10.21 11.92
CA MET A 85 -1.42 10.45 11.35
C MET A 85 -0.35 9.56 11.97
N GLU A 86 -0.43 9.28 13.28
CA GLU A 86 0.46 8.33 13.97
C GLU A 86 0.30 6.93 13.36
N PHE A 87 -0.94 6.48 13.17
CA PHE A 87 -1.25 5.21 12.55
C PHE A 87 -0.72 5.13 11.12
N GLU A 88 -1.01 6.12 10.28
CA GLU A 88 -0.51 6.24 8.90
C GLU A 88 1.02 6.13 8.83
N ASN A 89 1.71 6.89 9.69
CA ASN A 89 3.16 6.85 9.77
C ASN A 89 3.71 5.51 10.29
N LEU A 90 3.07 4.93 11.31
CA LEU A 90 3.48 3.65 11.89
C LEU A 90 3.31 2.51 10.90
N ILE A 91 2.18 2.46 10.19
CA ILE A 91 1.95 1.43 9.19
C ILE A 91 2.93 1.59 8.03
N ALA A 92 3.14 2.82 7.53
CA ALA A 92 4.11 3.12 6.48
C ALA A 92 5.55 2.71 6.87
N GLU A 93 5.97 3.04 8.09
CA GLU A 93 7.27 2.65 8.63
C GLU A 93 7.39 1.12 8.76
N TYR A 94 6.35 0.44 9.25
CA TYR A 94 6.36 -1.00 9.46
C TYR A 94 6.42 -1.78 8.14
N ILE A 95 5.61 -1.38 7.15
CA ILE A 95 5.60 -2.04 5.84
C ILE A 95 6.84 -1.67 5.01
N GLY A 96 7.43 -0.49 5.28
CA GLY A 96 8.58 0.07 4.55
C GLY A 96 8.19 0.71 3.21
N GLN A 97 6.98 1.24 3.12
CA GLN A 97 6.36 1.78 1.90
C GLN A 97 5.46 2.96 2.26
N ASN A 98 5.30 3.90 1.33
CA ASN A 98 4.36 5.00 1.53
C ASN A 98 2.93 4.48 1.72
N VAL A 99 2.18 5.16 2.58
CA VAL A 99 0.74 4.95 2.72
C VAL A 99 0.08 6.30 2.51
N GLU A 100 -0.91 6.32 1.65
CA GLU A 100 -1.75 7.48 1.37
C GLU A 100 -3.05 7.35 2.16
N ARG A 101 -3.72 8.46 2.37
CA ARG A 101 -4.98 8.50 3.10
C ARG A 101 -6.01 9.22 2.26
N GLU A 102 -7.10 8.52 1.95
CA GLU A 102 -8.24 9.09 1.22
C GLU A 102 -9.25 9.68 2.20
N ASP A 103 -9.49 8.98 3.31
CA ASP A 103 -10.39 9.40 4.39
C ASP A 103 -9.85 8.92 5.75
N ARG A 104 -10.52 9.27 6.86
CA ARG A 104 -10.18 8.83 8.23
C ARG A 104 -10.03 7.32 8.36
N GLU A 105 -10.85 6.59 7.64
CA GLU A 105 -10.99 5.15 7.76
C GLU A 105 -10.28 4.41 6.61
N VAL A 106 -9.84 5.13 5.57
CA VAL A 106 -9.37 4.56 4.32
C VAL A 106 -7.90 4.90 4.10
N PHE A 107 -7.06 3.89 4.22
CA PHE A 107 -5.62 3.96 3.97
C PHE A 107 -5.27 3.21 2.69
N ILE A 108 -4.51 3.84 1.81
CA ILE A 108 -4.14 3.32 0.51
C ILE A 108 -2.64 3.00 0.50
N ILE A 109 -2.29 1.78 0.10
CA ILE A 109 -0.92 1.32 -0.12
C ILE A 109 -0.70 1.29 -1.63
N PRO A 110 -0.09 2.33 -2.22
CA PRO A 110 0.06 2.44 -3.66
C PRO A 110 1.06 1.41 -4.19
N ASN A 111 0.73 0.69 -5.26
CA ASN A 111 1.57 -0.40 -5.79
C ASN A 111 1.89 -1.48 -4.74
N ALA A 112 0.86 -1.99 -4.07
CA ALA A 112 0.99 -3.01 -3.04
C ALA A 112 1.56 -4.31 -3.60
N THR A 113 2.66 -4.77 -3.00
CA THR A 113 3.25 -6.09 -3.24
C THR A 113 2.65 -7.14 -2.30
N GLU A 114 2.80 -8.42 -2.63
CA GLU A 114 2.36 -9.50 -1.75
C GLU A 114 3.03 -9.45 -0.37
N GLU A 115 4.27 -8.96 -0.29
CA GLU A 115 4.98 -8.74 0.96
C GLU A 115 4.34 -7.59 1.76
N SER A 116 4.05 -6.46 1.12
CA SER A 116 3.39 -5.32 1.77
C SER A 116 2.02 -5.70 2.34
N LEU A 117 1.23 -6.51 1.62
CA LEU A 117 -0.06 -7.01 2.08
C LEU A 117 0.07 -7.91 3.31
N LYS A 118 1.06 -8.80 3.33
CA LYS A 118 1.35 -9.67 4.50
C LYS A 118 1.78 -8.84 5.70
N LYS A 119 2.65 -7.84 5.50
CA LYS A 119 3.07 -6.93 6.57
C LYS A 119 1.92 -6.07 7.09
N THR A 120 1.05 -5.59 6.20
CA THR A 120 -0.15 -4.81 6.55
C THR A 120 -1.10 -5.63 7.41
N LYS A 121 -1.41 -6.86 6.98
CA LYS A 121 -2.21 -7.78 7.79
C LYS A 121 -1.58 -8.02 9.16
N TYR A 122 -0.30 -8.37 9.19
CA TYR A 122 0.39 -8.63 10.46
C TYR A 122 0.40 -7.38 11.36
N PHE A 123 0.63 -6.20 10.78
CA PHE A 123 0.59 -4.94 11.50
C PHE A 123 -0.76 -4.73 12.18
N MET A 124 -1.86 -4.92 11.45
CA MET A 124 -3.21 -4.79 12.01
C MET A 124 -3.47 -5.76 13.15
N GLU A 125 -3.14 -7.04 12.94
CA GLU A 125 -3.34 -8.10 13.95
C GLU A 125 -2.48 -7.91 15.20
N ASN A 126 -1.38 -7.16 15.10
CA ASN A 126 -0.43 -6.94 16.18
C ASN A 126 -0.30 -5.46 16.58
N TYR A 127 -1.20 -4.60 16.11
CA TYR A 127 -1.08 -3.16 16.23
C TYR A 127 -0.87 -2.72 17.68
N TRP A 128 -1.65 -3.27 18.60
CA TRP A 128 -1.58 -2.95 20.03
C TRP A 128 -0.21 -3.28 20.67
N THR A 129 0.49 -4.26 20.12
CA THR A 129 1.83 -4.66 20.56
C THR A 129 2.92 -3.85 19.83
N LEU A 130 2.68 -3.50 18.57
CA LEU A 130 3.62 -2.79 17.70
C LEU A 130 3.59 -1.27 17.88
N ARG A 131 2.48 -0.72 18.38
CA ARG A 131 2.35 0.71 18.68
C ARG A 131 3.50 1.10 19.61
N LYS A 132 4.37 1.99 19.13
CA LYS A 132 5.57 2.41 19.86
C LYS A 132 5.13 2.96 21.22
N ASP A 133 5.80 2.52 22.29
CA ASP A 133 5.60 2.95 23.68
C ASP A 133 5.73 4.48 23.92
N LYS A 134 6.01 5.28 22.89
CA LYS A 134 6.14 6.74 22.96
C LYS A 134 4.87 7.45 23.48
N TYR A 135 3.73 6.74 23.53
CA TYR A 135 2.45 7.25 24.04
C TYR A 135 1.89 6.48 25.25
N LYS A 136 2.60 5.45 25.75
CA LYS A 136 2.34 4.94 27.10
C LYS A 136 2.89 5.97 28.07
N LYS A 137 2.04 6.91 28.51
CA LYS A 137 2.39 7.81 29.62
C LYS A 137 2.84 6.93 30.81
N ASN A 138 4.05 7.19 31.30
CA ASN A 138 4.42 6.88 32.68
C ASN A 138 3.51 7.67 33.63
#